data_AF-W7WHI7-F1
#
_entry.id   AF-W7WHI7-F1
#
_cell.length_a   1.000
_cell.length_b   1.000
_cell.length_c   1.000
_cell.angle_alpha   90.00
_cell.angle_beta   90.00
_cell.angle_gamma   90.00
#
_symmetry.space_group_name_H-M   'P 1'
#
loop_
_entity.id
_entity.type
_entity.pdbx_description
1 polymer ?
#
loop_
_entity_poly.entity_id
_entity_poly.type
_entity_poly.pdbx_seq_one_letter_code
_entity_poly.pdbx_strand_id
1 'polypeptide(L)'
;MQLALWIFTAFGIALWSLCAWGLHTLLTLDPAWLNDVNTAVAHLPWGDWLATWLPGWQDLLRLGIGLTQAALAWVGSAAPWIVWTVWGLGCAALLGIAGLLSLLLKLALPKPAPAPAGTA
;
A
#
# COMPACT_ATOMS: atom_id res chain seq x y z
N MET A 1 -5.35 18.55 25.24
CA MET A 1 -5.29 18.62 23.75
C MET A 1 -4.18 17.77 23.16
N GLN A 2 -2.94 17.86 23.65
CA GLN A 2 -1.82 17.10 23.07
C GLN A 2 -1.97 15.58 23.14
N LEU A 3 -2.52 15.04 24.24
CA LEU A 3 -2.81 13.60 24.37
C LEU A 3 -3.80 13.10 23.30
N ALA A 4 -4.87 13.86 23.03
CA ALA A 4 -5.86 13.51 22.02
C ALA A 4 -5.25 13.46 20.61
N LEU A 5 -4.35 14.40 20.29
CA LEU A 5 -3.64 14.44 19.01
C LEU A 5 -2.83 13.15 18.80
N TRP A 6 -2.07 12.73 19.80
CA TRP A 6 -1.29 11.48 19.74
C TRP A 6 -2.15 10.22 19.67
N ILE A 7 -3.33 10.20 20.32
CA ILE A 7 -4.29 9.10 20.20
C ILE A 7 -4.80 8.98 18.77
N PHE A 8 -5.19 10.10 18.14
CA PHE A 8 -5.61 10.09 16.73
C PHE A 8 -4.48 9.68 15.78
N THR A 9 -3.25 10.13 16.04
CA THR A 9 -2.08 9.70 15.26
C THR A 9 -1.85 8.19 15.40
N ALA A 10 -1.92 7.64 16.61
CA ALA A 10 -1.78 6.20 16.84
C ALA A 10 -2.89 5.40 16.13
N PHE A 11 -4.12 5.90 16.16
CA PHE A 11 -5.24 5.30 15.43
C PHE A 11 -5.02 5.34 13.91
N GLY A 12 -4.53 6.46 13.38
CA GLY A 12 -4.18 6.61 11.97
C GLY A 12 -3.06 5.65 11.55
N ILE A 13 -2.03 5.49 12.38
CA ILE A 13 -0.93 4.54 12.15
C ILE A 13 -1.44 3.10 12.20
N ALA A 14 -2.33 2.76 13.14
CA ALA A 14 -2.92 1.43 13.24
C ALA A 14 -3.75 1.10 12.00
N LEU A 15 -4.59 2.04 11.54
CA LEU A 15 -5.40 1.86 10.34
C LEU A 15 -4.54 1.76 9.07
N TRP A 16 -3.51 2.61 8.97
CA TRP A 16 -2.51 2.56 7.90
C TRP A 16 -1.76 1.22 7.87
N SER A 17 -1.37 0.73 9.04
CA SER A 17 -0.71 -0.58 9.18
C SER A 17 -1.64 -1.71 8.76
N LEU A 18 -2.93 -1.63 9.09
CA LEU A 18 -3.93 -2.62 8.66
C LEU A 18 -4.09 -2.64 7.13
N CYS A 19 -4.13 -1.48 6.49
CA CYS A 19 -4.19 -1.36 5.03
C CYS A 19 -2.92 -1.89 4.35
N ALA A 20 -1.73 -1.56 4.88
CA ALA A 20 -0.46 -2.07 4.35
C ALA A 20 -0.36 -3.59 4.48
N TRP A 21 -0.85 -4.15 5.58
CA TRP A 21 -0.93 -5.59 5.79
C TRP A 21 -1.94 -6.26 4.85
N GLY A 22 -3.11 -5.65 4.63
CA GLY A 22 -4.09 -6.13 3.66
C GLY A 22 -3.55 -6.15 2.23
N LEU A 23 -2.79 -5.12 1.85
CA LEU A 23 -2.10 -5.08 0.57
C LEU A 23 -1.02 -6.17 0.49
N HIS A 24 -0.26 -6.39 1.55
CA HIS A 24 0.72 -7.48 1.63
C HIS A 24 0.06 -8.85 1.45
N THR A 25 -1.05 -9.13 2.13
CA THR A 25 -1.76 -10.42 1.98
C THR A 25 -2.25 -10.66 0.56
N LEU A 26 -2.73 -9.61 -0.12
CA LEU A 26 -3.14 -9.68 -1.53
C LEU A 26 -1.94 -9.94 -2.46
N LEU A 27 -0.78 -9.38 -2.16
CA LEU A 27 0.44 -9.57 -2.95
C LEU A 27 1.13 -10.91 -2.68
N THR A 28 0.89 -11.54 -1.52
CA THR A 28 1.39 -12.88 -1.18
C THR A 28 0.48 -14.02 -1.61
N LEU A 29 -0.71 -13.73 -2.14
CA LEU A 29 -1.61 -14.75 -2.70
C LEU A 29 -0.89 -15.47 -3.85
N ASP A 30 -0.96 -16.80 -3.83
CA ASP A 30 -0.18 -17.66 -4.71
C ASP A 30 -0.51 -17.38 -6.20
N PRO A 31 0.50 -17.04 -7.02
CA PRO A 31 0.31 -16.87 -8.46
C PRO A 31 -0.03 -18.18 -9.19
N ALA A 32 -0.07 -19.35 -8.53
CA ALA A 32 -0.46 -20.63 -9.13
C ALA A 32 -1.81 -20.57 -9.89
N TRP A 33 -2.76 -19.76 -9.44
CA TRP A 33 -4.04 -19.53 -10.15
C TRP A 33 -3.86 -18.94 -11.56
N LEU A 34 -2.78 -18.21 -11.83
CA LEU A 34 -2.48 -17.66 -13.16
C LEU A 34 -2.06 -18.74 -14.17
N ASN A 35 -1.52 -19.87 -13.70
CA ASN A 35 -1.22 -21.01 -14.58
C ASN A 35 -2.51 -21.69 -15.07
N ASP A 36 -3.57 -21.70 -14.25
CA ASP A 36 -4.88 -22.20 -14.68
C ASP A 36 -5.50 -21.30 -15.76
N VAL A 37 -5.28 -19.99 -15.71
CA VAL A 37 -5.76 -19.05 -16.75
C VAL A 37 -5.08 -19.32 -18.09
N ASN A 38 -3.77 -19.56 -18.12
CA ASN A 38 -3.05 -19.87 -19.36
C ASN A 38 -3.55 -21.19 -19.99
N THR A 39 -3.86 -22.17 -19.14
CA THR A 39 -4.41 -23.46 -19.55
C THR A 39 -5.85 -23.32 -20.06
N ALA A 40 -6.68 -22.49 -19.41
CA ALA A 40 -8.05 -22.21 -19.85
C ALA A 40 -8.11 -21.44 -21.17
N VAL A 41 -7.17 -20.52 -21.41
CA VAL A 41 -7.07 -19.78 -22.68
C VAL A 41 -6.74 -20.71 -23.84
N ALA A 42 -5.96 -21.77 -23.61
CA ALA A 42 -5.65 -22.77 -24.62
C ALA A 42 -6.86 -23.63 -25.03
N HIS A 43 -7.96 -23.60 -24.28
CA HIS A 43 -9.17 -24.39 -24.54
C HIS A 43 -10.40 -23.51 -24.83
N LEU A 44 -10.19 -22.27 -25.26
CA LEU A 44 -11.26 -21.34 -25.59
C LEU A 44 -12.10 -21.86 -26.76
N PRO A 45 -13.40 -22.15 -26.57
CA PRO A 45 -14.26 -22.74 -27.59
C PRO A 45 -14.54 -21.83 -28.79
N TRP A 46 -14.16 -20.55 -28.71
CA TRP A 46 -14.32 -19.56 -29.80
C TRP A 46 -12.98 -19.22 -30.47
N GLY A 47 -11.91 -19.96 -30.17
CA GLY A 47 -10.56 -19.69 -30.68
C GLY A 47 -10.46 -19.71 -32.21
N ASP A 48 -11.25 -20.57 -32.87
CA ASP A 48 -11.30 -20.68 -34.33
C ASP A 48 -12.01 -19.48 -34.99
N TRP A 49 -13.06 -18.96 -34.33
CA TRP A 49 -13.72 -17.73 -34.77
C TRP A 49 -12.77 -16.53 -34.65
N LEU A 50 -12.00 -16.45 -33.57
CA LEU A 50 -10.98 -15.42 -33.34
C LEU A 50 -9.79 -15.53 -34.32
N ALA A 51 -9.38 -16.74 -34.67
CA ALA A 51 -8.34 -16.99 -35.67
C ALA A 51 -8.71 -16.47 -37.06
N THR A 52 -10.01 -16.42 -37.36
CA THR A 52 -10.52 -15.90 -38.63
C THR A 52 -10.41 -14.37 -38.71
N TRP A 53 -10.58 -13.67 -37.59
CA TRP A 53 -10.52 -12.21 -37.52
C TRP A 53 -9.12 -11.67 -37.22
N LEU A 54 -8.30 -12.41 -36.48
CA LEU A 54 -6.95 -12.00 -36.10
C LEU A 54 -5.98 -13.19 -36.14
N PRO A 55 -5.34 -13.46 -37.30
CA PRO A 55 -4.35 -14.52 -37.42
C PRO A 55 -3.17 -14.26 -36.47
N GLY A 56 -2.79 -15.24 -35.65
CA GLY A 56 -1.72 -15.07 -34.65
C GLY A 56 -2.15 -14.46 -33.31
N TRP A 57 -3.45 -14.32 -33.04
CA TRP A 57 -3.98 -13.85 -31.75
C TRP A 57 -3.46 -14.64 -30.54
N GLN A 58 -3.18 -15.93 -30.72
CA GLN A 58 -2.62 -16.79 -29.68
C GLN A 58 -1.22 -16.37 -29.26
N ASP A 59 -0.38 -15.93 -30.19
CA ASP A 59 0.98 -15.47 -29.88
C ASP A 59 0.94 -14.11 -29.18
N LEU A 60 0.03 -13.22 -29.58
CA LEU A 60 -0.21 -11.95 -28.86
C LEU A 60 -0.73 -12.19 -27.44
N LEU A 61 -1.63 -13.15 -27.24
CA LEU A 61 -2.09 -13.52 -25.91
C LEU A 61 -0.98 -14.17 -25.08
N ARG A 62 -0.18 -15.06 -25.65
CA ARG A 62 0.98 -15.65 -24.95
C ARG A 62 1.98 -14.58 -24.55
N LEU A 63 2.22 -13.59 -25.41
CA LEU A 63 3.11 -12.47 -25.13
C LEU A 63 2.53 -11.55 -24.04
N GLY A 64 1.22 -11.27 -24.09
CA GLY A 64 0.51 -10.52 -23.06
C GLY A 64 0.46 -11.23 -21.70
N ILE A 65 0.19 -12.54 -21.69
CA ILE A 65 0.22 -13.39 -20.50
C ILE A 65 1.65 -13.46 -19.95
N GLY A 66 2.65 -13.64 -20.80
CA GLY A 66 4.07 -13.65 -20.41
C GLY A 66 4.52 -12.32 -19.82
N LEU A 67 4.13 -11.18 -20.40
CA LEU A 67 4.36 -9.85 -19.84
C LEU A 67 3.65 -9.67 -18.50
N THR A 68 2.41 -10.15 -18.38
CA THR A 68 1.63 -10.05 -17.15
C THR A 68 2.23 -10.92 -16.05
N GLN A 69 2.64 -12.15 -16.36
CA GLN A 69 3.35 -13.03 -15.43
C GLN A 69 4.72 -12.49 -15.06
N ALA A 70 5.47 -11.89 -15.99
CA ALA A 70 6.74 -11.25 -15.71
C ALA A 70 6.57 -10.01 -14.82
N ALA A 71 5.56 -9.19 -15.10
CA ALA A 71 5.20 -8.05 -14.27
C ALA A 71 4.75 -8.50 -12.87
N LEU A 72 3.94 -9.55 -12.76
CA LEU A 72 3.51 -10.10 -11.47
C LEU A 72 4.65 -10.80 -10.73
N ALA A 73 5.59 -11.45 -11.40
CA ALA A 73 6.78 -12.03 -10.78
C ALA A 73 7.73 -10.94 -10.27
N TRP A 74 7.89 -9.86 -11.04
CA TRP A 74 8.65 -8.69 -10.60
C TRP A 74 7.97 -8.02 -9.41
N VAL A 75 6.65 -7.78 -9.48
CA VAL A 75 5.85 -7.26 -8.38
C VAL A 75 5.90 -8.18 -7.17
N GLY A 76 5.86 -9.51 -7.35
CA GLY A 76 5.99 -10.48 -6.25
C GLY A 76 7.37 -10.44 -5.60
N SER A 77 8.44 -10.26 -6.37
CA SER A 77 9.80 -10.10 -5.84
C SER A 77 10.03 -8.75 -5.14
N ALA A 78 9.37 -7.70 -5.63
CA ALA A 78 9.43 -6.36 -5.09
C ALA A 78 8.37 -6.11 -4.01
N ALA A 79 7.37 -6.98 -3.86
CA ALA A 79 6.24 -6.82 -2.95
C ALA A 79 6.68 -6.56 -1.51
N PRO A 80 7.68 -7.28 -0.94
CA PRO A 80 8.15 -6.97 0.40
C PRO A 80 8.70 -5.54 0.47
N TRP A 81 9.53 -5.15 -0.49
CA TRP A 81 10.13 -3.82 -0.53
C TRP A 81 9.08 -2.73 -0.73
N ILE A 82 8.14 -2.88 -1.65
CA ILE A 82 7.06 -1.91 -1.91
C ILE A 82 6.23 -1.72 -0.64
N VAL A 83 5.83 -2.81 0.03
CA VAL A 83 5.06 -2.75 1.27
C VAL A 83 5.85 -2.04 2.36
N TRP A 84 7.13 -2.38 2.57
CA TRP A 84 7.98 -1.71 3.56
C TRP A 84 8.20 -0.23 3.25
N THR A 85 8.36 0.13 1.98
CA THR A 85 8.61 1.51 1.55
C THR A 85 7.35 2.36 1.70
N VAL A 86 6.20 1.85 1.26
CA VAL A 86 4.90 2.53 1.39
C VAL A 86 4.50 2.64 2.85
N TRP A 87 4.68 1.57 3.63
CA TRP A 87 4.40 1.58 5.07
C TRP A 87 5.29 2.59 5.80
N GLY A 88 6.61 2.53 5.57
CA GLY A 88 7.59 3.42 6.18
C GLY A 88 7.34 4.89 5.83
N LEU A 89 7.03 5.18 4.57
CA LEU A 89 6.70 6.54 4.12
C LEU A 89 5.43 7.08 4.80
N GLY A 90 4.37 6.27 4.91
CA GLY A 90 3.14 6.68 5.58
C GLY A 90 3.31 6.89 7.08
N CYS A 91 4.07 6.03 7.76
CA CYS A 91 4.43 6.21 9.17
C CYS A 91 5.26 7.49 9.38
N ALA A 92 6.26 7.73 8.53
CA ALA A 92 7.09 8.93 8.61
C ALA A 92 6.27 10.22 8.38
N ALA A 93 5.35 10.22 7.42
CA ALA A 93 4.47 11.35 7.15
C ALA A 93 3.53 11.63 8.34
N LEU A 94 2.88 10.60 8.89
CA LEU A 94 1.98 10.73 10.04
C LEU A 94 2.71 11.23 11.30
N LEU A 95 3.90 10.69 11.59
CA LEU A 95 4.75 11.15 12.69
C LEU A 95 5.27 12.58 12.45
N GLY A 96 5.65 12.91 11.21
CA GLY A 96 6.09 14.25 10.83
C GLY A 96 5.01 15.29 11.06
N ILE A 97 3.78 15.03 10.60
CA ILE A 97 2.62 15.92 10.78
C ILE A 97 2.28 16.06 12.27
N ALA A 98 2.23 14.96 13.02
CA ALA A 98 1.92 14.99 14.45
C ALA A 98 3.00 15.72 15.27
N GLY A 99 4.27 15.54 14.90
CA GLY A 99 5.41 16.24 15.48
C GLY A 99 5.36 17.75 15.19
N LEU A 100 5.07 18.13 13.94
CA LEU A 100 4.95 19.53 13.53
C LEU A 100 3.78 20.22 14.27
N LEU A 101 2.61 19.58 14.33
CA LEU A 101 1.46 20.10 15.07
C LEU A 101 1.73 20.18 16.57
N SER A 102 2.48 19.23 17.15
CA SER A 102 2.90 19.27 18.55
C SER A 102 3.85 20.44 18.85
N LEU A 103 4.77 20.75 17.93
CA LEU A 103 5.66 21.91 18.02
C LEU A 103 4.87 23.20 17.94
N LEU A 104 3.96 23.32 16.96
CA LEU A 104 3.10 24.50 16.80
C LEU A 104 2.23 24.73 18.03
N LEU A 105 1.65 23.69 18.61
CA LEU A 105 0.87 23.79 19.86
C LEU A 105 1.72 24.29 21.04
N LYS A 106 2.97 23.82 21.17
CA LYS A 106 3.89 24.28 22.22
C LYS A 106 4.34 25.73 22.02
N LEU A 107 4.52 26.16 20.77
CA LEU A 107 4.86 27.54 20.42
C LEU A 107 3.68 28.50 20.60
N ALA A 108 2.46 28.04 20.32
CA ALA A 108 1.25 28.84 20.44
C ALA A 108 0.72 28.93 21.89
N LEU A 109 1.13 28.02 22.78
CA LEU A 109 0.71 28.08 24.18
C LEU A 109 1.51 29.15 24.95
N PRO A 110 0.84 30.12 25.60
CA PRO A 110 1.50 31.05 26.50
C PRO A 110 2.17 30.29 27.64
N LYS A 111 3.41 30.67 27.98
CA LYS A 111 4.12 30.11 29.13
C LYS A 111 3.34 30.48 30.40
N PRO A 112 2.98 29.51 31.27
CA PRO A 112 2.28 29.83 32.50
C PRO A 112 3.15 30.81 33.31
N ALA A 113 2.56 31.95 33.67
CA ALA A 113 3.23 32.94 34.49
C ALA A 113 3.63 32.28 35.82
N PRO A 114 4.86 32.53 36.32
CA PRO A 114 5.29 31.97 37.59
C PRO A 114 4.27 32.34 38.67
N ALA A 115 3.84 31.34 39.44
CA ALA A 115 2.92 31.55 40.55
C ALA A 115 3.48 32.64 41.47
N PRO A 116 2.67 33.63 41.89
CA PRO A 116 3.16 34.67 42.78
C PRO A 116 3.71 34.00 44.02
N ALA A 117 5.00 34.27 44.30
CA ALA A 117 5.63 33.84 45.54
C ALA A 117 4.77 34.36 46.69
N GLY A 118 4.12 33.46 47.42
CA GLY A 118 3.30 33.81 48.57
C GLY A 118 4.17 34.60 49.53
N THR A 119 3.83 35.87 49.72
CA THR A 119 4.41 36.69 50.78
C THR A 119 3.84 36.19 52.10
N ALA A 120 4.67 35.46 52.85
CA ALA A 120 4.47 35.18 54.27
C ALA A 120 4.89 36.39 55.11
#